data_AF-A0A5E4IWM4-F1
#
_entry.id   AF-A0A5E4IWM4-F1
#
_cell.length_a   1.000
_cell.length_b   1.000
_cell.length_c   1.000
_cell.angle_alpha   90.00
_cell.angle_beta   90.00
_cell.angle_gamma   90.00
#
_symmetry.space_group_name_H-M   'P 1'
#
loop_
_entity.id
_entity.type
_entity.pdbx_description
1 polymer ?
#
loop_
_entity_poly.entity_id
_entity_poly.type
_entity_poly.pdbx_seq_one_letter_code
_entity_poly.pdbx_strand_id
1 'polypeptide(L)'
;MQDADRLDALGAIGIARVFLTGGALGRALYNPVDPFCRSREPDDQKWNLDHFFRKLLRLESEMHTRTARKLAARKADVLRRYLSDLQEEIGEVMGEE
;
A
#
# COMPACT_ATOMS: atom_id res chain seq x y z
N MET A 1 -9.23 -19.21 -7.34
CA MET A 1 -8.83 -18.15 -8.30
C MET A 1 -8.57 -16.84 -7.57
N GLN A 2 -9.54 -16.30 -6.81
CA GLN A 2 -9.44 -14.99 -6.16
C GLN A 2 -8.22 -14.75 -5.24
N ASP A 3 -7.80 -15.72 -4.42
CA ASP A 3 -6.62 -15.56 -3.54
C ASP A 3 -5.32 -15.33 -4.35
N ALA A 4 -5.17 -15.97 -5.50
CA ALA A 4 -3.98 -15.83 -6.34
C ALA A 4 -3.88 -14.42 -6.94
N ASP A 5 -5.00 -13.88 -7.46
CA ASP A 5 -5.06 -12.52 -8.01
C ASP A 5 -4.78 -11.48 -6.93
N ARG A 6 -5.31 -11.67 -5.70
CA ARG A 6 -5.04 -10.78 -4.56
C ARG A 6 -3.59 -10.86 -4.12
N LEU A 7 -2.97 -12.04 -4.15
CA LEU A 7 -1.55 -12.21 -3.81
C LEU A 7 -0.61 -11.57 -4.84
N ASP A 8 -1.00 -11.54 -6.11
CA ASP A 8 -0.26 -10.87 -7.17
C ASP A 8 -0.30 -9.34 -7.03
N ALA A 9 -1.40 -8.81 -6.48
CA ALA A 9 -1.51 -7.40 -6.14
C ALA A 9 -0.60 -6.96 -4.97
N LEU A 10 -0.02 -7.88 -4.19
CA LEU A 10 0.78 -7.58 -3.00
C LEU A 10 2.29 -7.76 -3.21
N GLY A 11 3.08 -7.15 -2.31
CA GLY A 11 4.54 -7.23 -2.29
C GLY A 11 5.20 -6.30 -3.31
N ALA A 12 6.44 -6.57 -3.67
CA ALA A 12 7.23 -5.70 -4.55
C ALA A 12 6.57 -5.41 -5.91
N ILE A 13 5.95 -6.42 -6.53
CA ILE A 13 5.19 -6.25 -7.78
C ILE A 13 3.96 -5.36 -7.56
N GLY A 14 3.29 -5.51 -6.42
CA GLY A 14 2.18 -4.65 -6.03
C GLY A 14 2.57 -3.17 -5.96
N ILE A 15 3.69 -2.87 -5.30
CA ILE A 15 4.26 -1.51 -5.20
C ILE A 15 4.51 -0.94 -6.60
N ALA A 16 5.24 -1.70 -7.44
CA ALA A 16 5.57 -1.26 -8.80
C ALA A 16 4.30 -0.98 -9.63
N ARG A 17 3.29 -1.84 -9.54
CA ARG A 17 2.02 -1.68 -10.26
C ARG A 17 1.26 -0.44 -9.82
N VAL A 18 1.22 -0.14 -8.52
CA VAL A 18 0.55 1.07 -8.01
C VAL A 18 1.12 2.31 -8.68
N PHE A 19 2.44 2.49 -8.67
CA PHE A 19 3.06 3.68 -9.23
C PHE A 19 3.08 3.71 -10.75
N LEU A 20 3.26 2.56 -11.42
CA LEU A 20 3.19 2.47 -12.87
C LEU A 20 1.79 2.84 -13.39
N THR A 21 0.75 2.23 -12.84
CA THR A 21 -0.64 2.53 -13.23
C THR A 21 -1.03 3.95 -12.81
N GLY A 22 -0.64 4.36 -11.61
CA GLY A 22 -0.87 5.70 -11.10
C GLY A 22 -0.28 6.82 -11.96
N GLY A 23 0.99 6.65 -12.36
CA GLY A 23 1.67 7.58 -13.26
C GLY A 23 1.01 7.65 -14.63
N ALA A 24 0.60 6.51 -15.20
CA ALA A 24 -0.15 6.48 -16.46
C ALA A 24 -1.51 7.18 -16.38
N LEU A 25 -2.12 7.24 -15.18
CA LEU A 25 -3.38 7.94 -14.91
C LEU A 25 -3.19 9.39 -14.47
N GLY A 26 -1.96 9.92 -14.46
CA GLY A 26 -1.67 11.30 -14.06
C GLY A 26 -1.88 11.59 -12.58
N ARG A 27 -1.85 10.57 -11.72
CA ARG A 27 -2.02 10.71 -10.26
C ARG A 27 -0.70 11.12 -9.61
N ALA A 28 -0.79 11.99 -8.62
CA ALA A 28 0.36 12.38 -7.82
C ALA A 28 0.87 11.21 -6.96
N LEU A 29 2.15 11.24 -6.59
CA LEU A 29 2.78 10.17 -5.80
C LEU A 29 2.09 9.99 -4.44
N TYR A 30 1.95 11.09 -3.69
CA TYR A 30 1.29 11.17 -2.39
C TYR A 30 0.72 12.57 -2.15
N ASN A 31 -0.12 12.73 -1.14
CA ASN A 31 -0.62 14.04 -0.72
C ASN A 31 0.47 14.84 0.01
N PRO A 32 0.78 16.09 -0.38
CA PRO A 32 1.91 16.84 0.17
C PRO A 32 1.72 17.33 1.62
N VAL A 33 0.49 17.31 2.15
CA VAL A 33 0.16 17.75 3.52
C VAL A 33 -0.02 16.57 4.46
N ASP A 34 -0.59 15.47 3.98
CA ASP A 34 -0.80 14.25 4.77
C ASP A 34 -0.59 13.01 3.89
N PRO A 35 0.67 12.59 3.64
CA PRO A 35 1.00 11.45 2.78
C PRO A 35 0.39 10.13 3.28
N PHE A 36 0.24 9.97 4.60
CA PHE A 36 -0.09 8.69 5.25
C PHE A 36 -1.55 8.61 5.73
N CYS A 37 -2.40 9.57 5.35
CA CYS A 37 -3.82 9.60 5.70
C CYS A 37 -4.07 9.59 7.22
N ARG A 38 -3.26 10.30 8.01
CA ARG A 38 -3.39 10.39 9.47
C ARG A 38 -4.63 11.19 9.90
N SER A 39 -5.02 12.17 9.09
CA SER A 39 -6.07 13.16 9.38
C SER A 39 -7.20 13.20 8.35
N ARG A 40 -7.15 12.30 7.36
CA ARG A 40 -8.07 12.27 6.21
C ARG A 40 -8.33 10.85 5.75
N GLU A 41 -9.41 10.66 5.00
CA GLU A 41 -9.63 9.40 4.30
C GLU A 41 -8.68 9.24 3.08
N PRO A 42 -8.26 8.01 2.74
CA PRO A 42 -7.49 7.74 1.53
C PRO A 42 -8.29 7.98 0.24
N ASP A 43 -7.75 8.79 -0.67
CA ASP A 43 -8.27 9.09 -2.02
C ASP A 43 -7.28 8.58 -3.09
N ASP A 44 -7.39 7.29 -3.40
CA ASP A 44 -6.56 6.61 -4.39
C ASP A 44 -6.87 6.98 -5.85
N GLN A 45 -7.81 7.90 -6.09
CA GLN A 45 -8.03 8.51 -7.40
C GLN A 45 -7.11 9.70 -7.64
N LYS A 46 -6.62 10.34 -6.57
CA LYS A 46 -5.72 11.49 -6.63
C LYS A 46 -4.27 11.14 -6.32
N TRP A 47 -4.06 10.28 -5.32
CA TRP A 47 -2.73 9.98 -4.80
C TRP A 47 -2.44 8.48 -4.83
N ASN A 48 -1.27 8.10 -5.35
CA ASN A 48 -0.91 6.70 -5.51
C ASN A 48 -0.67 5.99 -4.16
N LEU A 49 -0.04 6.69 -3.22
CA LEU A 49 0.24 6.16 -1.89
C LEU A 49 -1.03 5.77 -1.11
N ASP A 50 -2.12 6.50 -1.32
CA ASP A 50 -3.42 6.23 -0.69
C ASP A 50 -3.98 4.85 -1.05
N HIS A 51 -3.61 4.28 -2.19
CA HIS A 51 -4.02 2.94 -2.60
C HIS A 51 -3.52 1.85 -1.64
N PHE A 52 -2.40 2.09 -0.95
CA PHE A 52 -1.87 1.19 0.06
C PHE A 52 -2.87 1.03 1.20
N PHE A 53 -3.40 2.14 1.72
CA PHE A 53 -4.33 2.18 2.84
C PHE A 53 -5.76 1.77 2.45
N ARG A 54 -6.21 2.20 1.26
CA ARG A 54 -7.55 1.89 0.77
C ARG A 54 -7.71 0.41 0.45
N LYS A 55 -6.68 -0.22 -0.11
CA LYS A 55 -6.78 -1.58 -0.67
C LYS A 55 -5.69 -2.52 -0.18
N LEU A 56 -4.42 -2.26 -0.50
CA LEU A 56 -3.37 -3.28 -0.37
C LEU A 56 -3.22 -3.82 1.05
N LEU A 57 -3.18 -2.95 2.06
CA LEU A 57 -3.03 -3.35 3.46
C LEU A 57 -4.23 -4.15 4.00
N ARG A 58 -5.39 -4.08 3.34
CA ARG A 58 -6.61 -4.82 3.72
C ARG A 58 -6.64 -6.23 3.13
N LEU A 59 -5.98 -6.44 1.99
CA LEU A 59 -6.03 -7.71 1.24
C LEU A 59 -5.54 -8.91 2.05
N GLU A 60 -4.60 -8.73 2.98
CA GLU A 60 -4.14 -9.82 3.86
C GLU A 60 -5.30 -10.46 4.64
N SER A 61 -6.19 -9.63 5.18
CA SER A 61 -7.35 -10.07 5.97
C SER A 61 -8.47 -10.69 5.12
N GLU A 62 -8.51 -10.40 3.82
CA GLU A 62 -9.52 -10.89 2.89
C GLU A 62 -9.20 -12.27 2.29
N MET A 63 -8.03 -12.84 2.59
CA MET A 63 -7.61 -14.13 2.05
C MET A 63 -8.44 -15.28 2.64
N HIS A 64 -8.90 -16.18 1.78
CA HIS A 64 -9.78 -17.27 2.20
C HIS A 64 -9.00 -18.47 2.77
N THR A 65 -7.90 -18.84 2.12
CA THR A 65 -7.13 -20.02 2.52
C THR A 65 -6.04 -19.68 3.54
N ARG A 66 -5.70 -20.64 4.41
CA ARG A 66 -4.60 -20.49 5.39
C ARG A 66 -3.25 -20.26 4.69
N THR A 67 -3.02 -20.92 3.57
CA THR A 67 -1.80 -20.76 2.77
C THR A 67 -1.72 -19.36 2.17
N ALA A 68 -2.82 -18.86 1.59
CA ALA A 68 -2.84 -17.50 1.06
C ALA A 68 -2.62 -16.45 2.14
N ARG A 69 -3.23 -16.59 3.33
CA ARG A 69 -2.96 -15.70 4.48
C ARG A 69 -1.48 -15.63 4.83
N LYS A 70 -0.79 -16.77 4.93
CA LYS A 70 0.66 -16.80 5.21
C LYS A 70 1.49 -16.11 4.15
N LEU A 71 1.17 -16.32 2.87
CA LEU A 71 1.87 -15.69 1.76
C LEU A 71 1.58 -14.18 1.69
N ALA A 72 0.33 -13.78 1.97
CA ALA A 72 -0.11 -12.40 1.99
C ALA A 72 0.56 -11.63 3.13
N ALA A 73 0.70 -12.21 4.32
CA ALA A 73 1.42 -11.60 5.44
C ALA A 73 2.85 -11.24 5.06
N ARG A 74 3.62 -12.20 4.52
CA ARG A 74 4.99 -11.96 4.04
C ARG A 74 5.06 -10.85 2.98
N LYS A 75 4.08 -10.79 2.07
CA LYS A 75 4.03 -9.77 1.03
C LYS A 75 3.57 -8.41 1.58
N ALA A 76 2.68 -8.38 2.57
CA ALA A 76 2.23 -7.18 3.25
C ALA A 76 3.38 -6.56 4.06
N ASP A 77 4.27 -7.36 4.63
CA ASP A 77 5.48 -6.86 5.31
C ASP A 77 6.40 -6.06 4.37
N VAL A 78 6.47 -6.45 3.09
CA VAL A 78 7.20 -5.66 2.08
C VAL A 78 6.54 -4.29 1.88
N LEU A 79 5.20 -4.24 1.89
CA LEU A 79 4.48 -2.97 1.78
C LEU A 79 4.70 -2.09 3.02
N ARG A 80 4.63 -2.67 4.22
CA ARG A 80 4.86 -1.96 5.48
C ARG A 80 6.27 -1.38 5.56
N ARG A 81 7.28 -2.17 5.16
CA ARG A 81 8.67 -1.70 5.08
C ARG A 81 8.83 -0.54 4.10
N TYR A 82 8.28 -0.68 2.88
CA TYR A 82 8.29 0.41 1.92
C TYR A 82 7.64 1.69 2.46
N LEU A 83 6.52 1.58 3.18
CA LEU A 83 5.87 2.74 3.81
C LEU A 83 6.73 3.37 4.92
N SER A 84 7.38 2.54 5.74
CA SER A 84 8.31 2.99 6.80
C SER A 84 9.51 3.71 6.20
N ASP A 85 10.17 3.11 5.23
CA ASP A 85 11.34 3.67 4.56
C ASP A 85 10.95 5.01 3.89
N LEU A 86 9.82 5.04 3.18
CA LEU A 86 9.32 6.27 2.54
C LEU A 86 9.01 7.36 3.57
N GLN A 87 8.47 7.00 4.72
CA GLN A 87 8.14 7.93 5.80
C GLN A 87 9.38 8.59 6.39
N GLU A 88 10.43 7.81 6.62
CA GLU A 88 11.74 8.31 7.05
C GLU A 88 12.36 9.23 5.98
N GLU A 89 12.31 8.83 4.71
CA GLU A 89 12.87 9.61 3.59
C GLU A 89 12.21 10.99 3.42
N ILE A 90 10.89 11.09 3.61
CA ILE A 90 10.17 12.37 3.46
C ILE A 90 10.16 13.23 4.75
N GLY A 91 10.82 12.78 5.82
CA GLY A 91 10.98 13.52 7.06
C GLY A 91 9.76 13.54 7.98
N GLU A 92 8.81 12.62 7.79
CA GLU A 92 7.60 12.49 8.61
C GLU A 92 7.86 11.51 9.77
N VAL A 93 8.58 11.95 10.82
CA VAL A 93 8.85 11.09 11.99
C VAL A 93 7.52 10.57 12.57
N MET A 94 7.39 9.24 12.72
CA MET A 94 6.32 8.67 13.53
C MET A 94 6.50 9.18 14.96
N GLY A 95 5.54 9.97 15.45
CA GLY A 95 5.40 10.12 16.90
C GLY A 95 5.10 8.74 17.46
N GLU A 96 6.10 8.12 18.08
CA GLU A 96 5.87 6.99 18.98
C GLU A 96 5.12 7.54 20.20
N GLU A 97 3.86 7.13 20.36
CA GLU A 97 3.15 7.18 21.66
C GLU A 97 3.24 5.80 22.33
#